data_AF-G5AK42-F1
#
_entry.id   AF-G5AK42-F1
#
_cell.length_a   1.000
_cell.length_b   1.000
_cell.length_c   1.000
_cell.angle_alpha   90.00
_cell.angle_beta   90.00
_cell.angle_gamma   90.00
#
_symmetry.space_group_name_H-M   'P 1'
#
loop_
_entity.id
_entity.type
_entity.pdbx_description
1 polymer ?
#
loop_
_entity_poly.entity_id
_entity_poly.type
_entity_poly.pdbx_seq_one_letter_code
_entity_poly.pdbx_strand_id
1 'polypeptide(L)' 'MVIKQTMEHELQQYEGYGLETPDILHGSSLKTFKEWDLDLKKLPNIIMRKLCANDAVAKHNKKTQNLTIDKD' A
#
# COMPACT_ATOMS: atom_id res chain seq x y z
N MET A 1 -0.75 3.15 -27.17
CA MET A 1 0.58 3.53 -26.64
C MET A 1 0.63 3.04 -25.20
N VAL A 2 1.55 2.15 -24.88
CA VAL A 2 1.54 1.35 -23.63
C VAL A 2 1.43 2.23 -22.38
N ILE A 3 2.12 3.37 -22.36
CA ILE A 3 2.14 4.31 -21.22
C ILE A 3 0.74 4.80 -20.83
N LYS A 4 -0.09 5.20 -21.81
CA LYS A 4 -1.45 5.70 -21.52
C LYS A 4 -2.35 4.64 -20.90
N GLN A 5 -2.23 3.40 -21.38
CA GLN A 5 -2.98 2.27 -20.83
C GLN A 5 -2.55 1.94 -19.40
N THR A 6 -1.24 1.98 -19.12
CA THR A 6 -0.71 1.77 -17.76
C THR A 6 -1.22 2.83 -16.79
N MET A 7 -1.17 4.11 -17.17
CA MET A 7 -1.68 5.20 -16.33
C MET A 7 -3.16 5.04 -15.99
N GLU A 8 -3.97 4.68 -17.00
CA GLU A 8 -5.42 4.53 -16.82
C GLU A 8 -5.75 3.30 -15.96
N HIS A 9 -5.00 2.21 -16.11
CA HIS A 9 -5.14 1.03 -15.25
C HIS A 9 -4.75 1.31 -13.79
N GLU A 10 -3.64 2.03 -13.55
CA GLU A 10 -3.21 2.44 -12.20
C GLU A 10 -4.26 3.33 -11.52
N LEU A 11 -4.86 4.27 -12.25
CA LEU A 11 -5.94 5.12 -11.75
C LEU A 11 -7.20 4.32 -11.42
N GLN A 12 -7.63 3.41 -12.31
CA GLN A 12 -8.78 2.53 -12.06
C GLN A 12 -8.55 1.65 -10.82
N GLN A 13 -7.34 1.13 -10.63
CA GLN A 13 -6.99 0.37 -9.44
C GLN A 13 -7.04 1.23 -8.19
N TYR A 14 -6.52 2.46 -8.22
CA TYR A 14 -6.56 3.38 -7.08
C TYR A 14 -7.98 3.79 -6.68
N GLU A 15 -8.84 4.07 -7.66
CA GLU A 15 -10.25 4.44 -7.44
C GLU A 15 -11.09 3.26 -6.96
N GLY A 16 -10.81 2.05 -7.45
CA GLY A 16 -11.56 0.84 -7.13
C GLY A 16 -11.01 0.09 -5.91
N TYR A 17 -10.24 -0.96 -6.16
CA TYR A 17 -9.77 -1.89 -5.13
C TYR A 17 -8.76 -1.19 -4.19
N GLY A 18 -7.83 -0.41 -4.74
CA GLY A 18 -6.69 0.22 -4.08
C GLY A 18 -5.36 -0.38 -4.54
N LEU A 19 -4.31 0.44 -4.49
CA LEU A 19 -2.94 0.07 -4.87
C LEU A 19 -2.19 -0.51 -3.67
N GLU A 20 -1.44 -1.58 -3.89
CA GLU A 20 -0.49 -2.09 -2.89
C GLU A 20 0.75 -1.20 -2.86
N THR A 21 0.96 -0.51 -1.76
CA THR A 21 2.08 0.39 -1.52
C THR A 21 2.75 0.04 -0.20
N PRO A 22 4.05 0.31 -0.02
CA PRO A 22 4.71 0.13 1.26
C PRO A 22 4.00 0.94 2.35
N ASP A 23 3.85 0.36 3.53
CA ASP A 23 3.23 1.04 4.66
C ASP A 23 4.15 2.13 5.21
N ILE A 24 3.79 3.38 4.93
CA ILE A 24 4.51 4.58 5.37
C ILE A 24 3.92 5.22 6.64
N LEU A 25 2.82 4.67 7.18
CA LEU A 25 2.16 5.27 8.35
C LEU A 25 2.79 4.81 9.67
N HIS A 26 3.33 3.59 9.71
CA HIS A 26 3.98 3.05 10.89
C HIS A 26 5.50 3.27 10.84
N GLY A 27 6.07 3.84 11.91
CA GLY A 27 7.50 4.16 11.97
C GLY A 27 8.43 2.94 11.83
N SER A 28 8.00 1.77 12.32
CA SER A 28 8.75 0.52 12.14
C SER A 28 8.78 0.05 10.68
N SER A 29 7.62 0.04 10.01
CA SER A 29 7.50 -0.30 8.58
C SER A 29 8.30 0.66 7.71
N LEU A 30 8.22 1.96 8.02
CA LEU A 30 8.95 3.00 7.30
C LEU A 30 10.47 2.86 7.44
N LYS A 31 10.97 2.49 8.64
CA LYS A 31 12.40 2.23 8.85
C LYS A 31 12.87 1.06 7.99
N THR A 32 12.14 -0.05 7.99
CA THR A 32 12.45 -1.23 7.15
C THR A 32 12.45 -0.88 5.67
N PHE A 33 11.47 -0.09 5.21
CA PHE A 33 11.40 0.35 3.82
C PHE A 33 12.56 1.28 3.45
N LYS A 34 12.95 2.20 4.34
CA LYS A 34 14.07 3.13 4.13
C LYS A 34 15.43 2.43 4.07
N GLU A 35 15.62 1.41 4.90
CA GLU A 35 16.87 0.63 4.96
C GLU A 35 16.93 -0.49 3.93
N TRP A 36 15.91 -0.63 3.09
CA TRP A 36 15.86 -1.65 2.05
C TRP A 36 16.93 -1.41 0.98
N ASP A 37 17.74 -2.43 0.71
CA ASP A 37 18.86 -2.42 -0.23
C ASP A 37 18.48 -2.85 -1.65
N LEU A 38 17.19 -2.79 -2.00
CA LEU A 38 16.64 -3.22 -3.30
C LEU A 38 16.79 -4.73 -3.56
N ASP A 39 17.18 -5.52 -2.56
CA ASP A 39 17.20 -6.98 -2.66
C ASP A 39 15.77 -7.52 -2.69
N LEU A 40 15.42 -8.20 -3.78
CA LEU A 40 14.12 -8.85 -3.96
C LEU A 40 13.86 -9.93 -2.90
N LYS A 41 14.89 -10.52 -2.30
CA LYS A 41 14.72 -11.47 -1.18
C LYS A 41 14.17 -10.80 0.07
N LYS A 42 14.36 -9.49 0.22
CA LYS A 42 13.86 -8.69 1.35
C LYS A 42 12.54 -8.00 1.04
N LEU A 43 12.06 -8.05 -0.20
CA LEU A 43 10.74 -7.55 -0.58
C LEU A 43 9.61 -8.12 0.30
N PRO A 44 9.59 -9.42 0.64
CA PRO A 44 8.56 -9.97 1.55
C PRO A 44 8.61 -9.42 2.98
N ASN A 45 9.71 -8.79 3.39
CA ASN A 45 9.84 -8.19 4.72
C ASN A 45 9.31 -6.75 4.77
N ILE A 46 8.99 -6.14 3.62
CA ILE A 46 8.36 -4.83 3.55
C ILE A 46 6.87 -5.03 3.78
N ILE A 47 6.35 -4.36 4.82
CA ILE A 47 4.92 -4.38 5.10
C ILE A 47 4.23 -3.58 4.01
N MET A 48 3.39 -4.26 3.23
CA MET A 48 2.55 -3.65 2.20
C MET A 48 1.20 -3.25 2.80
N ARG A 49 0.62 -2.21 2.23
CA ARG A 49 -0.71 -1.70 2.58
C ARG A 49 -1.45 -1.30 1.31
N LYS A 50 -2.74 -1.56 1.32
CA LYS A 50 -3.67 -1.10 0.29
C LYS A 50 -4.03 0.38 0.50
N LEU A 51 -3.85 1.19 -0.54
CA LEU A 51 -4.18 2.60 -0.56
C LEU A 51 -5.23 2.86 -1.66
N CYS A 52 -6.40 3.38 -1.29
CA CYS A 52 -7.45 3.74 -2.24
C CYS A 52 -7.89 5.20 -2.09
N ALA A 53 -8.69 5.70 -3.04
CA ALA A 53 -9.25 7.06 -3.01
C ALA A 53 -9.99 7.38 -1.70
N ASN A 54 -10.62 6.38 -1.08
CA ASN A 54 -11.34 6.55 0.19
C ASN A 54 -10.41 6.81 1.39
N ASP A 55 -9.14 6.40 1.32
CA ASP A 55 -8.14 6.64 2.37
C ASP A 55 -7.62 8.08 2.34
N ALA A 56 -7.69 8.77 1.18
CA ALA A 56 -7.30 10.17 1.03
C ALA A 56 -8.32 11.14 1.64
N VAL A 57 -9.56 10.68 1.84
CA VAL A 57 -10.60 11.47 2.51
C VAL A 57 -10.32 11.42 4.01
N ALA A 58 -9.97 12.57 4.59
CA ALA A 58 -9.67 12.71 6.02
C ALA A 58 -10.88 12.27 6.89
N LYS A 59 -10.93 10.99 7.24
CA LYS A 59 -11.84 10.48 8.26
C LYS A 59 -11.26 10.87 9.61
N HIS A 60 -11.71 12.00 10.16
CA HIS A 60 -11.53 12.29 11.57
C HIS A 60 -12.04 11.08 12.38
N ASN A 61 -11.09 10.39 13.02
CA ASN A 61 -11.26 9.24 13.92
C ASN A 61 -11.75 7.92 13.30
N LYS A 62 -10.87 6.91 13.30
CA LYS A 62 -11.11 5.61 13.99
C LYS A 62 -9.83 4.77 14.06
N LYS A 63 -9.66 4.18 15.24
CA LYS A 63 -8.55 3.35 15.75
C LYS A 63 -8.08 2.27 14.76
N THR A 64 -6.79 1.99 14.83
CA THR A 64 -6.08 0.80 14.33
C THR A 64 -7.00 -0.39 14.09
N GLN A 65 -7.37 -0.62 12.83
CA GLN A 65 -7.96 -1.89 12.42
C GLN A 65 -6.82 -2.82 12.04
N ASN A 66 -6.50 -3.74 12.96
CA ASN A 66 -5.74 -4.94 12.63
C ASN A 66 -6.56 -5.69 11.57
N LEU A 67 -6.09 -5.72 10.32
CA LEU A 67 -6.62 -6.59 9.29
C LEU A 67 -6.13 -8.01 9.59
N THR A 68 -6.96 -8.77 10.31
CA THR A 68 -6.84 -10.22 10.39
C THR A 68 -7.04 -10.77 8.98
N ILE A 69 -5.97 -11.31 8.38
CA ILE A 69 -6.07 -12.11 7.17
C ILE A 69 -6.59 -13.49 7.62
N ASP A 70 -7.85 -13.73 7.34
CA ASP A 70 -8.51 -15.02 7.45
C ASP A 70 -7.79 -16.03 6.54
N LYS A 71 -7.44 -17.19 7.09
CA LYS A 71 -6.92 -18.34 6.36
C LYS A 71 -8.01 -19.39 6.33
N ASP A 72 -8.51 -19.70 5.14
CA ASP A 72 -9.16 -20.99 4.84
C ASP A 72 -8.21 -22.18 5.10
#